data_AF-A0A1Y4UEH5-F1
#
_entry.id   AF-A0A1Y4UEH5-F1
#
_cell.length_a   1.000
_cell.length_b   1.000
_cell.length_c   1.000
_cell.angle_alpha   90.00
_cell.angle_beta   90.00
_cell.angle_gamma   90.00
#
_symmetry.space_group_name_H-M   'P 1'
#
loop_
_entity.id
_entity.type
_entity.pdbx_description
1 polymer ?
#
loop_
_entity_poly.entity_id
_entity_poly.type
_entity_poly.pdbx_seq_one_letter_code
_entity_poly.pdbx_strand_id
1 'polypeptide(L)'
;MSNNRGGRPPKYKNREEIQILIDKYFDECNGIPYLDEQGKPVMTEKGDIVYKKFPKPPTVTGLALALGFNSRQGLLNYQGKREFNDTITRAKTYIEEYVEQRLFDREGVQGAKFSLINNFKGWSDKPKDNSEKEVIERLDNILEGINNAAKQ
;
A
#
# COMPACT_ATOMS: atom_id res chain seq x y z
N MET A 1 -1.21 40.15 12.68
CA MET A 1 -0.41 39.38 11.71
C MET A 1 -0.70 37.90 11.92
N SER A 2 -1.43 37.26 11.01
CA SER A 2 -1.86 35.86 11.11
C SER A 2 -0.65 34.93 10.98
N ASN A 3 -0.24 34.33 12.09
CA ASN A 3 0.85 33.36 12.12
C ASN A 3 0.37 32.06 11.46
N ASN A 4 0.69 31.88 10.18
CA ASN A 4 0.39 30.66 9.43
C ASN A 4 1.15 29.50 10.11
N ARG A 5 0.43 28.65 10.86
CA ARG A 5 0.94 27.36 11.36
C ARG A 5 1.05 26.40 10.18
N GLY A 6 1.87 26.73 9.19
CA GLY A 6 2.11 25.90 8.02
C GLY A 6 2.79 24.62 8.49
N GLY A 7 2.08 23.50 8.38
CA GLY A 7 2.69 22.18 8.57
C GLY A 7 3.89 22.00 7.62
N ARG A 8 4.71 20.98 7.89
CA ARG A 8 5.86 20.65 7.03
C ARG A 8 5.40 20.62 5.56
N PRO A 9 6.10 21.32 4.65
CA PRO A 9 5.72 21.35 3.26
C PRO A 9 5.61 19.93 2.68
N PRO A 10 4.70 19.70 1.72
CA PRO A 10 4.56 18.41 1.07
C PRO A 10 5.90 17.93 0.51
N LYS A 11 6.23 16.65 0.75
CA LYS A 11 7.46 16.03 0.24
C LYS A 11 7.53 15.97 -1.29
N TYR A 12 6.41 15.68 -1.94
CA TYR A 12 6.23 15.60 -3.39
C TYR A 12 5.28 16.69 -3.86
N LYS A 13 5.47 17.14 -5.10
CA LYS A 13 4.68 18.23 -5.69
C LYS A 13 3.58 17.76 -6.63
N ASN A 14 3.73 16.56 -7.21
CA ASN A 14 2.79 16.00 -8.17
C ASN A 14 2.80 14.47 -8.13
N ARG A 15 1.75 13.88 -8.71
CA ARG A 15 1.57 12.42 -8.75
C ARG A 15 2.62 11.69 -9.61
N GLU A 16 3.20 12.35 -10.59
CA GLU A 16 4.19 11.75 -11.49
C GLU A 16 5.48 11.40 -10.72
N GLU A 17 5.91 12.27 -9.79
CA GLU A 17 7.07 12.02 -8.92
C GLU A 17 6.89 10.76 -8.05
N ILE A 18 5.69 10.57 -7.48
CA ILE A 18 5.43 9.42 -6.60
C ILE A 18 5.22 8.14 -7.40
N GLN A 19 4.62 8.22 -8.60
CA GLN A 19 4.40 7.06 -9.46
C GLN A 19 5.73 6.41 -9.88
N ILE A 20 6.74 7.20 -10.26
CA ILE A 20 8.08 6.69 -10.61
C ILE A 20 8.69 5.89 -9.45
N LEU A 21 8.54 6.37 -8.21
CA LEU A 21 9.07 5.69 -7.03
C LEU A 21 8.27 4.44 -6.66
N ILE A 22 6.95 4.44 -6.90
CA ILE A 22 6.08 3.28 -6.74
C ILE A 22 6.48 2.18 -7.73
N ASP A 23 6.63 2.52 -9.00
CA ASP A 23 7.00 1.55 -10.05
C ASP A 23 8.36 0.93 -9.75
N LYS A 24 9.35 1.77 -9.42
CA LYS A 24 10.66 1.31 -8.98
C LYS A 24 10.58 0.36 -7.78
N TYR A 25 9.72 0.64 -6.80
CA TYR A 25 9.54 -0.23 -5.64
C TYR A 25 9.03 -1.62 -6.04
N PHE A 26 8.03 -1.67 -6.92
CA PHE A 26 7.47 -2.95 -7.37
C PHE A 26 8.44 -3.71 -8.28
N ASP A 27 9.18 -3.04 -9.15
CA ASP A 27 10.24 -3.66 -9.95
C ASP A 27 11.32 -4.28 -9.06
N GLU A 28 11.74 -3.57 -8.00
CA GLU A 28 12.68 -4.13 -7.02
C GLU A 28 12.10 -5.30 -6.21
N CYS A 29 10.78 -5.38 -6.04
CA CYS A 29 10.10 -6.51 -5.41
C CYS A 29 10.05 -7.74 -6.32
N ASN A 30 10.00 -7.57 -7.64
CA ASN A 30 10.10 -8.65 -8.61
C ASN A 30 11.49 -9.29 -8.67
N GLY A 31 12.48 -8.66 -8.02
CA GLY A 31 13.87 -9.10 -8.02
C GLY A 31 14.66 -8.54 -9.20
N ILE A 32 15.98 -8.50 -9.03
CA ILE A 32 16.92 -7.99 -10.04
C ILE A 32 17.78 -9.17 -10.49
N PRO A 33 17.57 -9.74 -11.68
CA PRO A 33 18.40 -10.81 -12.21
C PRO A 33 19.78 -10.29 -12.64
N TYR A 34 20.79 -11.17 -12.66
CA TYR A 34 21.96 -10.94 -13.50
C TYR A 34 21.56 -11.11 -14.96
N LEU A 35 22.05 -10.22 -15.82
CA LEU A 35 21.81 -10.29 -17.26
C LEU A 35 23.09 -10.70 -17.98
N ASP A 36 22.95 -11.49 -19.04
CA ASP A 36 24.04 -11.80 -19.96
C ASP A 36 24.30 -10.63 -20.94
N GLU A 37 25.25 -10.82 -21.86
CA GLU A 37 25.61 -9.83 -22.88
C GLU A 37 24.46 -9.50 -23.85
N GLN A 38 23.41 -10.32 -23.89
CA GLN A 38 22.24 -10.17 -24.75
C GLN A 38 21.04 -9.61 -23.99
N GLY A 39 21.21 -9.29 -22.70
CA GLY A 39 20.16 -8.74 -21.84
C GLY A 39 19.17 -9.77 -21.30
N LYS A 40 19.47 -11.07 -21.37
CA LYS A 40 18.61 -12.14 -20.84
C LYS A 40 19.03 -12.54 -19.42
N PRO A 41 18.09 -12.98 -18.56
CA PRO A 41 18.42 -13.47 -17.23
C PRO A 41 19.39 -14.65 -17.28
N VAL A 42 20.50 -14.55 -16.55
CA VAL A 42 21.44 -15.66 -16.35
C VAL A 42 20.75 -16.74 -15.53
N MET A 43 20.88 -18.00 -15.97
CA MET A 43 20.29 -19.16 -15.32
C MET A 43 21.38 -20.11 -14.78
N THR A 44 21.08 -20.82 -13.70
CA THR A 44 21.90 -21.93 -13.21
C THR A 44 21.76 -23.14 -14.12
N GLU A 45 22.62 -24.15 -13.94
CA GLU A 45 22.50 -25.45 -14.64
C GLU A 45 21.14 -26.14 -14.43
N LYS A 46 20.44 -25.82 -13.34
CA LYS A 46 19.10 -26.36 -13.02
C LYS A 46 17.96 -25.58 -13.67
N GLY A 47 18.25 -24.48 -14.38
CA GLY A 47 17.26 -23.62 -14.99
C GLY A 47 16.69 -22.54 -14.07
N ASP A 48 17.27 -22.32 -12.88
CA ASP A 48 16.85 -21.25 -11.97
C ASP A 48 17.52 -19.92 -12.33
N ILE A 49 16.79 -18.81 -12.27
CA ILE A 49 17.36 -17.47 -12.49
C ILE A 49 18.32 -17.08 -11.37
N VAL A 50 19.49 -16.53 -11.73
CA VAL A 50 20.47 -15.99 -10.79
C VAL A 50 20.13 -14.53 -10.49
N TYR A 51 19.78 -14.22 -9.24
CA TYR A 51 19.41 -12.88 -8.81
C TYR A 51 20.57 -12.13 -8.16
N LYS A 52 20.77 -10.86 -8.57
CA LYS A 52 21.55 -9.88 -7.81
C LYS A 52 20.80 -9.45 -6.55
N LYS A 53 19.47 -9.32 -6.65
CA LYS A 53 18.57 -9.08 -5.52
C LYS A 53 17.37 -10.00 -5.67
N PHE A 54 17.16 -10.87 -4.69
CA PHE A 54 16.06 -11.83 -4.75
C PHE A 54 14.71 -11.11 -4.75
N PRO A 55 13.71 -11.68 -5.45
CA PRO A 55 12.33 -11.23 -5.34
C PRO A 55 11.87 -11.26 -3.88
N LYS A 56 11.01 -10.32 -3.50
CA LYS A 56 10.47 -10.23 -2.15
C LYS A 56 9.01 -9.77 -2.16
N PRO A 57 8.20 -10.20 -1.18
CA PRO A 57 6.84 -9.72 -1.02
C PRO A 57 6.77 -8.19 -0.97
N PRO A 58 5.88 -7.55 -1.74
CA PRO A 58 5.59 -6.14 -1.52
C PRO A 58 4.80 -5.96 -0.21
N THR A 59 5.03 -4.85 0.50
CA THR A 59 4.39 -4.54 1.78
C THR A 59 4.09 -3.05 1.89
N VAL A 60 3.06 -2.66 2.63
CA VAL A 60 2.68 -1.25 2.77
C VAL A 60 3.80 -0.44 3.45
N THR A 61 4.50 -1.02 4.42
CA THR A 61 5.65 -0.38 5.06
C THR A 61 6.85 -0.29 4.10
N GLY A 62 7.11 -1.32 3.29
CA GLY A 62 8.14 -1.28 2.26
C GLY A 62 7.88 -0.17 1.23
N LEU A 63 6.64 -0.03 0.79
CA LEU A 63 6.20 1.07 -0.07
C LEU A 63 6.42 2.42 0.61
N ALA A 64 6.03 2.57 1.88
CA ALA A 64 6.25 3.81 2.62
C ALA A 64 7.75 4.20 2.67
N LEU A 65 8.63 3.23 2.92
CA LEU A 65 10.07 3.44 2.94
C LEU A 65 10.64 3.78 1.56
N ALA A 66 10.15 3.15 0.48
CA ALA A 66 10.58 3.45 -0.88
C ALA A 66 10.21 4.88 -1.30
N LEU A 67 9.06 5.36 -0.83
CA LEU A 67 8.63 6.76 -0.95
C LEU A 67 9.29 7.68 0.09
N GLY A 68 10.25 7.16 0.86
CA GLY A 68 11.04 7.82 1.91
C GLY A 68 10.20 8.47 3.01
N PHE A 69 9.06 7.88 3.35
CA PHE A 69 8.36 8.17 4.59
C PHE A 69 9.02 7.39 5.74
N ASN A 70 8.99 7.98 6.93
CA ASN A 70 9.55 7.32 8.13
C ASN A 70 8.56 6.34 8.78
N SER A 71 7.32 6.25 8.27
CA SER A 71 6.29 5.37 8.81
C SER A 71 5.19 5.10 7.78
N ARG A 72 4.46 4.00 8.00
CA ARG A 72 3.21 3.70 7.30
C ARG A 72 2.20 4.83 7.43
N GLN A 73 2.10 5.44 8.61
CA GLN A 73 1.18 6.56 8.83
C GLN A 73 1.53 7.78 7.94
N GLY A 74 2.82 8.00 7.69
CA GLY A 74 3.27 9.05 6.76
C GLY A 74 2.71 8.86 5.35
N LEU A 75 2.71 7.62 4.85
CA LEU A 75 2.09 7.26 3.56
C LEU A 75 0.58 7.51 3.59
N LEU A 76 -0.13 7.08 4.64
CA LEU A 76 -1.59 7.24 4.75
C LEU A 76 -2.02 8.71 4.85
N ASN A 77 -1.25 9.53 5.58
CA ASN A 77 -1.48 10.98 5.64
C ASN A 77 -1.33 11.61 4.25
N TYR A 78 -0.42 11.09 3.42
CA TYR A 78 -0.22 11.54 2.06
C TYR A 78 -1.34 11.09 1.11
N GLN A 79 -1.82 9.84 1.27
CA GLN A 79 -2.99 9.32 0.57
C GLN A 79 -4.25 10.17 0.81
N GLY A 80 -4.37 10.79 1.99
CA GLY A 80 -5.48 11.71 2.29
C GLY A 80 -5.50 13.00 1.46
N LYS A 81 -4.41 13.35 0.76
CA LYS A 81 -4.37 14.49 -0.14
C LYS A 81 -4.95 14.10 -1.50
N ARG A 82 -5.90 14.89 -2.01
CA ARG A 82 -6.61 14.64 -3.28
C ARG A 82 -5.68 14.32 -4.46
N GLU A 83 -4.56 15.02 -4.56
CA GLU A 83 -3.57 14.85 -5.64
C GLU A 83 -2.88 13.47 -5.65
N PHE A 84 -2.73 12.84 -4.48
CA PHE A 84 -2.01 11.58 -4.34
C PHE A 84 -2.92 10.38 -4.03
N ASN A 85 -4.21 10.64 -3.81
CA ASN A 85 -5.16 9.62 -3.35
C ASN A 85 -5.21 8.42 -4.29
N ASP A 86 -5.53 8.64 -5.56
CA ASP A 86 -5.71 7.55 -6.53
C ASP A 86 -4.43 6.74 -6.72
N THR A 87 -3.29 7.43 -6.80
CA THR A 87 -1.98 6.80 -7.06
C THR A 87 -1.55 5.91 -5.89
N ILE A 88 -1.67 6.41 -4.65
CA ILE A 88 -1.33 5.62 -3.45
C ILE A 88 -2.36 4.53 -3.21
N THR A 89 -3.65 4.81 -3.42
CA THR A 89 -4.71 3.79 -3.30
C THR A 89 -4.44 2.63 -4.26
N ARG A 90 -4.15 2.90 -5.53
CA ARG A 90 -3.81 1.88 -6.52
C ARG A 90 -2.57 1.06 -6.12
N ALA A 91 -1.52 1.72 -5.65
CA ALA A 91 -0.31 1.02 -5.16
C ALA A 91 -0.62 0.12 -3.96
N LYS A 92 -1.46 0.57 -3.03
CA LYS A 92 -1.92 -0.26 -1.91
C LYS A 92 -2.74 -1.44 -2.41
N THR A 93 -3.66 -1.26 -3.35
CA THR A 93 -4.47 -2.36 -3.91
C THR A 93 -3.61 -3.43 -4.58
N TYR A 94 -2.52 -3.06 -5.24
CA TYR A 94 -1.57 -4.05 -5.77
C TYR A 94 -0.93 -4.91 -4.65
N ILE A 95 -0.60 -4.29 -3.52
CA ILE A 95 -0.10 -5.01 -2.34
C ILE A 95 -1.22 -5.89 -1.75
N GLU A 96 -2.44 -5.39 -1.71
CA GLU A 96 -3.61 -6.13 -1.21
C GLU A 96 -3.83 -7.41 -2.01
N GLU A 97 -3.81 -7.31 -3.35
CA GLU A 97 -3.98 -8.42 -4.28
C GLU A 97 -2.88 -9.48 -4.08
N TYR A 98 -1.61 -9.07 -4.01
CA TYR A 98 -0.52 -9.99 -3.72
C TYR A 98 -0.72 -10.72 -2.38
N VAL A 99 -1.12 -9.99 -1.34
CA VAL A 99 -1.33 -10.58 0.00
C VAL A 99 -2.56 -11.49 0.00
N GLU A 100 -3.60 -11.16 -0.75
CA GLU A 100 -4.79 -11.99 -0.94
C GLU A 100 -4.43 -13.32 -1.61
N GLN A 101 -3.61 -13.31 -2.67
CA GLN A 101 -3.12 -14.55 -3.29
C GLN A 101 -2.44 -15.48 -2.28
N ARG A 102 -1.65 -14.92 -1.35
CA ARG A 102 -0.96 -15.67 -0.29
C ARG A 102 -1.89 -16.36 0.70
N LEU A 103 -3.21 -16.07 0.70
CA LEU A 103 -4.19 -16.83 1.47
C LEU A 103 -4.33 -18.28 0.99
N PHE A 104 -4.05 -18.53 -0.30
CA PHE A 104 -4.12 -19.86 -0.90
C PHE A 104 -2.82 -20.65 -0.74
N ASP A 105 -1.77 -20.03 -0.21
CA ASP A 105 -0.49 -20.65 0.08
C ASP A 105 -0.43 -21.14 1.53
N ARG A 106 -0.27 -22.45 1.74
CA ARG A 106 -0.25 -23.06 3.08
C ARG A 106 0.78 -22.41 4.01
N GLU A 107 1.93 -22.02 3.49
CA GLU A 107 3.00 -21.36 4.27
C GLU A 107 2.75 -19.85 4.44
N GLY A 108 1.99 -19.22 3.54
CA GLY A 108 1.76 -17.77 3.52
C GLY A 108 0.52 -17.30 4.28
N VAL A 109 -0.45 -18.18 4.49
CA VAL A 109 -1.81 -17.82 4.94
C VAL A 109 -1.86 -17.03 6.25
N GLN A 110 -1.02 -17.36 7.23
CA GLN A 110 -1.04 -16.68 8.54
C GLN A 110 -0.52 -15.24 8.44
N GLY A 111 0.57 -15.04 7.70
CA GLY A 111 1.10 -13.71 7.43
C GLY A 111 0.15 -12.88 6.57
N ALA A 112 -0.51 -13.52 5.60
CA ALA A 112 -1.50 -12.89 4.74
C ALA A 112 -2.70 -12.35 5.53
N LYS A 113 -3.34 -13.18 6.35
CA LYS A 113 -4.45 -12.77 7.24
C LYS A 113 -4.07 -11.58 8.12
N PHE A 114 -2.92 -11.67 8.79
CA PHE A 114 -2.44 -10.59 9.65
C PHE A 114 -2.21 -9.29 8.86
N SER A 115 -1.60 -9.38 7.68
CA SER A 115 -1.34 -8.22 6.82
C SER A 115 -2.64 -7.57 6.34
N LEU A 116 -3.61 -8.36 5.86
CA LEU A 116 -4.90 -7.90 5.37
C LEU A 116 -5.66 -7.11 6.45
N ILE A 117 -5.85 -7.72 7.63
CA ILE A 117 -6.58 -7.12 8.75
C ILE A 117 -5.95 -5.80 9.22
N ASN A 118 -4.61 -5.72 9.23
CA ASN A 118 -3.91 -4.56 9.81
C ASN A 118 -3.61 -3.43 8.82
N ASN A 119 -3.73 -3.65 7.50
CA ASN A 119 -3.32 -2.68 6.49
C ASN A 119 -4.45 -2.25 5.53
N PHE A 120 -5.52 -3.03 5.45
CA PHE A 120 -6.59 -2.86 4.48
C PHE A 120 -7.96 -2.85 5.18
N LYS A 121 -8.84 -1.96 4.74
CA LYS A 121 -10.17 -1.82 5.35
C LYS A 121 -11.07 -2.96 4.89
N GLY A 122 -11.90 -3.48 5.80
CA GLY A 122 -12.93 -4.47 5.48
C GLY A 122 -12.54 -5.92 5.78
N TRP A 123 -11.25 -6.21 5.97
CA TRP A 123 -10.77 -7.53 6.36
C TRP A 123 -10.94 -7.79 7.86
N SER A 124 -11.41 -8.99 8.19
CA SER A 124 -11.56 -9.48 9.57
C SER A 124 -11.42 -11.00 9.59
N ASP A 125 -10.81 -11.55 10.64
CA ASP A 125 -10.81 -12.99 10.91
C ASP A 125 -12.04 -13.43 11.72
N LYS A 126 -12.72 -12.48 12.36
CA LYS A 126 -13.93 -12.72 13.15
C LYS A 126 -15.17 -12.20 12.43
N PRO A 127 -16.32 -12.88 12.55
CA PRO A 127 -17.59 -12.29 12.18
C PRO A 127 -17.79 -10.98 12.94
N LYS A 128 -18.20 -9.93 12.24
CA LYS A 128 -18.66 -8.70 12.91
C LYS A 128 -19.92 -9.05 13.71
N ASP A 129 -19.89 -8.79 15.02
CA ASP A 129 -21.06 -8.93 15.86
C ASP A 129 -22.16 -7.94 15.39
N ASN A 130 -23.43 -8.29 15.59
CA ASN A 130 -24.57 -7.45 15.20
C ASN A 130 -24.51 -6.06 15.85
N SER A 131 -23.97 -5.99 17.07
CA SER A 131 -23.73 -4.73 17.79
C SER A 131 -22.75 -3.81 17.06
N GLU A 132 -21.64 -4.34 16.55
CA GLU A 132 -20.65 -3.56 15.78
C GLU A 132 -21.22 -3.09 14.44
N LYS A 133 -22.04 -3.92 13.78
CA LYS A 133 -22.71 -3.52 12.53
C LYS A 133 -23.63 -2.32 12.76
N GLU A 134 -24.43 -2.37 13.81
CA GLU A 134 -25.37 -1.31 14.16
C GLU A 134 -24.65 -0.01 14.53
N VAL A 135 -23.52 -0.10 15.22
CA VAL A 135 -22.68 1.07 15.53
C VAL A 135 -22.06 1.68 14.26
N ILE A 136 -21.53 0.86 13.35
CA ILE A 136 -20.97 1.33 12.08
C ILE A 136 -22.04 2.05 11.25
N GLU A 137 -23.23 1.45 11.14
CA GLU A 137 -24.36 2.01 10.39
C GLU A 137 -24.81 3.37 10.98
N ARG A 138 -24.85 3.49 12.32
CA ARG A 138 -25.13 4.78 12.98
C ARG A 138 -24.05 5.82 12.70
N LEU A 139 -22.78 5.44 12.68
CA LEU A 139 -21.67 6.36 12.39
C LEU A 139 -21.68 6.84 10.93
N ASP A 140 -21.95 5.95 9.98
CA ASP A 140 -22.07 6.30 8.57
C ASP A 140 -23.21 7.30 8.34
N ASN A 141 -24.38 7.07 8.95
CA ASN A 141 -25.51 8.00 8.91
C ASN A 141 -25.16 9.39 9.48
N ILE A 142 -24.39 9.46 10.56
CA ILE A 142 -23.92 10.73 11.14
C ILE A 142 -22.96 11.44 10.19
N LEU A 143 -22.01 10.71 9.59
CA LEU A 143 -21.04 11.28 8.65
C LEU A 143 -21.74 11.82 7.38
N GLU A 144 -22.75 11.12 6.87
CA GLU A 144 -23.59 11.62 5.77
C GLU A 144 -24.34 12.89 6.16
N GLY A 145 -24.94 12.92 7.35
CA GLY A 145 -25.62 14.11 7.88
C GLY A 145 -24.70 15.33 7.96
N ILE A 146 -23.47 15.15 8.46
CA ILE A 146 -22.46 16.21 8.53
C ILE A 146 -22.03 16.67 7.13
N ASN A 147 -21.79 15.74 6.20
CA ASN A 147 -21.42 16.08 4.82
C ASN A 147 -22.52 16.85 4.08
N ASN A 148 -23.79 16.53 4.34
CA ASN A 148 -24.92 17.24 3.77
C ASN A 148 -25.09 18.64 4.38
N ALA A 149 -24.89 18.78 5.69
CA ALA A 149 -24.91 20.07 6.37
C ALA A 149 -23.75 20.99 5.93
N ALA A 150 -22.58 20.43 5.62
CA ALA A 150 -21.42 21.19 5.13
C ALA A 150 -21.53 21.63 3.65
N LYS A 151 -22.54 21.14 2.92
CA LYS A 151 -22.83 21.51 1.51
C LYS A 151 -23.93 22.57 1.37
N GLN A 152 -24.60 22.94 2.46
CA GLN A 152 -25.53 24.08 2.53
C GLN A 152 -24.77 25.35 2.90
#